data_AF-A0A443NXF4-F1
#
_entry.id   AF-A0A443NXF4-F1
#
_cell.length_a   1.000
_cell.length_b   1.000
_cell.length_c   1.000
_cell.angle_alpha   90.00
_cell.angle_beta   90.00
_cell.angle_gamma   90.00
#
_symmetry.space_group_name_H-M   'P 1'
#
loop_
_entity.id
_entity.type
_entity.pdbx_description
1 polymer ?
#
loop_
_entity_poly.entity_id
_entity_poly.type
_entity_poly.pdbx_seq_one_letter_code
_entity_poly.pdbx_strand_id
1 'polypeptide(L)'
;MIKEDLTLATILVRPGKPFGEDMSREIMVSEQNYGSVSRVYVASKEDELMKEDFQHWIIENNPPREVREIHGSDHMPMLSKPQ
;
A
#
# COMPACT_ATOMS: atom_id res chain seq x y z
N MET A 1 -13.59 8.25 3.82
CA MET A 1 -14.29 8.07 2.53
C MET A 1 -15.68 8.72 2.49
N ILE A 2 -15.97 9.56 1.49
CA ILE A 2 -17.30 10.13 1.25
C ILE A 2 -18.23 9.10 0.55
N LYS A 3 -19.55 9.31 0.60
CA LYS A 3 -20.56 8.31 0.15
C LYS A 3 -20.48 8.01 -1.34
N GLU A 4 -20.14 9.02 -2.13
CA GLU A 4 -19.99 8.95 -3.58
C GLU A 4 -18.85 8.01 -3.97
N ASP A 5 -17.69 8.12 -3.29
CA ASP A 5 -16.52 7.25 -3.53
C ASP A 5 -16.82 5.79 -3.21
N LEU A 6 -17.49 5.52 -2.09
CA LEU A 6 -17.87 4.15 -1.71
C LEU A 6 -18.87 3.55 -2.72
N THR A 7 -19.81 4.36 -3.20
CA THR A 7 -20.79 3.94 -4.21
C THR A 7 -20.07 3.58 -5.51
N LEU A 8 -19.14 4.42 -5.95
CA LEU A 8 -18.34 4.19 -7.14
C LEU A 8 -17.50 2.91 -7.02
N ALA A 9 -16.82 2.73 -5.88
CA ALA A 9 -16.02 1.53 -5.61
C ALA A 9 -16.87 0.25 -5.72
N THR A 10 -18.08 0.26 -5.17
CA THR A 10 -19.00 -0.90 -5.22
C THR A 10 -19.45 -1.24 -6.64
N ILE A 11 -19.62 -0.24 -7.51
CA ILE A 11 -20.04 -0.45 -8.91
C ILE A 11 -18.87 -0.91 -9.79
N LEU A 12 -17.65 -0.45 -9.49
CA LEU A 12 -16.49 -0.69 -10.35
C LEU A 12 -15.61 -1.86 -9.92
N VAL A 13 -15.69 -2.31 -8.65
CA VAL A 13 -14.85 -3.42 -8.17
C VAL A 13 -15.11 -4.70 -8.96
N ARG A 14 -14.04 -5.42 -9.29
CA ARG A 14 -14.09 -6.71 -9.98
C ARG A 14 -13.40 -7.76 -9.12
N PRO A 15 -13.81 -9.04 -9.19
CA PRO A 15 -13.09 -10.12 -8.54
C PRO A 15 -11.62 -10.16 -9.01
N GLY A 16 -10.70 -10.06 -8.06
CA GLY A 16 -9.26 -10.29 -8.26
C GLY A 16 -8.83 -11.52 -7.47
N LYS A 17 -7.81 -12.23 -7.96
CA LYS A 17 -7.15 -13.27 -7.16
C LYS A 17 -5.89 -12.67 -6.51
N PRO A 18 -5.80 -12.62 -5.17
CA PRO A 18 -4.51 -12.39 -4.54
C PRO A 18 -3.64 -13.60 -4.87
N PHE A 19 -2.55 -13.37 -5.59
CA PHE A 19 -1.59 -14.42 -5.90
C PHE A 19 -0.82 -14.76 -4.61
N GLY A 20 -1.17 -15.90 -4.01
CA GLY A 20 -0.62 -16.36 -2.74
C GLY A 20 0.74 -17.04 -2.91
N GLU A 21 0.88 -18.26 -2.36
CA GLU A 21 2.14 -19.00 -2.33
C GLU A 21 2.75 -19.25 -3.72
N ASP A 22 1.93 -19.39 -4.76
CA ASP A 22 2.39 -19.60 -6.13
C ASP A 22 3.32 -18.48 -6.63
N MET A 23 3.12 -17.22 -6.18
CA MET A 23 3.98 -16.10 -6.56
C MET A 23 5.27 -15.99 -5.76
N SER A 24 5.32 -16.55 -4.54
CA SER A 24 6.50 -16.44 -3.66
C SER A 24 7.75 -17.12 -4.24
N ARG A 25 7.55 -18.13 -5.11
CA ARG A 25 8.65 -18.87 -5.77
C ARG A 25 9.15 -18.18 -7.04
N GLU A 26 8.29 -17.41 -7.71
CA GLU A 26 8.60 -16.79 -9.00
C GLU A 26 9.09 -15.34 -8.87
N ILE A 27 8.81 -14.67 -7.74
CA ILE A 27 9.06 -13.23 -7.55
C ILE A 27 10.05 -12.97 -6.41
N MET A 28 11.16 -13.70 -6.40
CA MET A 28 12.30 -13.30 -5.56
C MET A 28 12.99 -12.08 -6.18
N VAL A 29 13.01 -10.98 -5.44
CA VAL A 29 13.72 -9.75 -5.83
C VAL A 29 15.18 -9.79 -5.38
N SER A 30 16.05 -9.03 -6.05
CA SER A 30 17.49 -8.98 -5.73
C SER A 30 17.96 -7.56 -5.41
N GLU A 31 19.04 -7.46 -4.63
CA GLU A 31 19.66 -6.16 -4.32
C GLU A 31 20.18 -5.44 -5.57
N GLN A 32 20.74 -6.19 -6.53
CA GLN A 32 21.31 -5.61 -7.75
C GLN A 32 20.24 -5.01 -8.69
N ASN A 33 18.98 -5.43 -8.56
CA ASN A 33 17.86 -4.89 -9.34
C ASN A 33 16.95 -4.04 -8.45
N TYR A 34 16.23 -4.67 -7.52
CA TYR A 34 15.16 -4.02 -6.77
C TYR A 34 15.74 -3.08 -5.73
N GLY A 35 16.80 -3.52 -5.04
CA GLY A 35 17.55 -2.70 -4.08
C GLY A 35 18.26 -1.51 -4.72
N SER A 36 18.53 -1.55 -6.03
CA SER A 36 19.18 -0.44 -6.76
C SER A 36 18.25 0.76 -6.99
N VAL A 37 16.94 0.56 -6.93
CA VAL A 37 15.94 1.60 -7.19
C VAL A 37 15.62 2.34 -5.90
N SER A 38 15.63 3.68 -5.96
CA SER A 38 15.19 4.52 -4.84
C SER A 38 13.71 4.34 -4.56
N ARG A 39 13.35 3.94 -3.34
CA ARG A 39 11.96 3.69 -2.93
C ARG A 39 11.49 4.71 -1.90
N VAL A 40 10.24 5.13 -2.02
CA VAL A 40 9.52 5.93 -1.02
C VAL A 40 8.31 5.14 -0.56
N TYR A 41 8.10 5.03 0.75
CA TYR A 41 6.88 4.45 1.32
C TYR A 41 5.95 5.58 1.75
N VAL A 42 4.69 5.56 1.30
CA VAL A 42 3.67 6.53 1.70
C VAL A 42 2.69 5.81 2.63
N ALA A 43 2.72 6.19 3.90
CA ALA A 43 1.90 5.60 4.96
C ALA A 43 0.62 6.41 5.18
N SER A 44 -0.51 5.71 5.25
CA SER A 44 -1.82 6.29 5.59
C SER A 44 -2.10 6.10 7.08
N LYS A 45 -2.34 7.19 7.81
CA LYS A 45 -2.46 7.14 9.28
C LYS A 45 -3.83 6.69 9.80
N GLU A 46 -4.85 6.69 8.96
CA GLU A 46 -6.22 6.23 9.29
C GLU A 46 -6.60 5.00 8.44
N ASP A 47 -5.59 4.21 8.04
CA ASP A 47 -5.81 2.97 7.31
C ASP A 47 -6.24 1.83 8.24
N GLU A 48 -7.48 1.37 8.06
CA GLU A 48 -8.07 0.26 8.81
C GLU A 48 -7.79 -1.13 8.20
N LEU A 49 -7.33 -1.18 6.94
CA LEU A 49 -6.94 -2.43 6.28
C LEU A 49 -5.47 -2.76 6.58
N MET A 50 -4.59 -1.79 6.39
CA MET A 50 -3.16 -1.86 6.69
C MET A 50 -2.88 -1.03 7.93
N LYS A 51 -3.13 -1.59 9.11
CA LYS A 51 -2.94 -0.86 10.37
C LYS A 51 -1.51 -0.36 10.52
N GLU A 52 -1.34 0.70 11.30
CA GLU A 52 -0.06 1.38 11.50
C GLU A 52 1.07 0.40 11.87
N ASP A 53 0.86 -0.49 12.84
CA ASP A 53 1.87 -1.50 13.24
C ASP A 53 2.31 -2.40 12.08
N PHE A 54 1.40 -2.72 11.16
CA PHE A 54 1.72 -3.54 10.00
C PHE A 54 2.50 -2.75 8.95
N GLN A 55 2.18 -1.47 8.76
CA GLN A 55 2.97 -0.58 7.89
C GLN A 55 4.39 -0.41 8.43
N HIS A 56 4.55 -0.20 9.75
CA HIS A 56 5.86 -0.13 10.41
C HIS A 56 6.65 -1.44 10.23
N TRP A 57 6.01 -2.59 10.42
CA TRP A 57 6.64 -3.88 10.18
C TRP A 57 7.14 -4.02 8.73
N ILE A 58 6.39 -3.57 7.73
CA ILE A 58 6.84 -3.58 6.32
C ILE A 58 8.07 -2.69 6.12
N ILE A 59 8.07 -1.49 6.70
CA ILE A 59 9.18 -0.53 6.60
C ILE A 59 10.43 -1.10 7.25
N GLU A 60 10.33 -1.72 8.42
CA GLU A 60 11.46 -2.31 9.13
C GLU A 60 12.07 -3.50 8.38
N ASN A 61 11.23 -4.37 7.80
CA ASN A 61 11.70 -5.57 7.11
C ASN A 61 12.22 -5.28 5.69
N ASN A 62 11.84 -4.15 5.10
CA ASN A 62 12.23 -3.80 3.74
C ASN A 62 12.40 -2.29 3.58
N PRO A 63 13.47 -1.71 4.17
CA PRO A 63 13.60 -0.27 4.38
C PRO A 63 13.63 0.52 3.07
N PRO A 64 12.74 1.51 2.88
CA PRO A 64 12.79 2.44 1.77
C PRO A 64 13.86 3.51 2.01
N ARG A 65 14.14 4.33 0.99
CA ARG A 65 15.00 5.52 1.15
C ARG A 65 14.31 6.60 1.98
N GLU A 66 12.98 6.69 1.88
CA GLU A 66 12.19 7.73 2.51
C GLU A 66 10.80 7.19 2.90
N VAL A 67 10.26 7.70 3.99
CA VAL A 67 8.88 7.46 4.43
C VAL A 67 8.14 8.80 4.49
N ARG A 68 6.92 8.84 3.96
CA ARG A 68 6.00 9.98 4.05
C ARG A 68 4.73 9.52 4.73
N GLU A 69 4.21 10.31 5.65
CA GLU A 69 2.96 10.02 6.34
C GLU A 69 1.89 11.00 5.87
N ILE A 70 0.70 10.49 5.57
CA ILE A 70 -0.47 11.29 5.25
C ILE A 70 -1.48 11.14 6.39
N HIS A 71 -1.65 12.21 7.16
CA HIS A 71 -2.62 12.25 8.24
C HIS A 71 -4.03 12.45 7.67
N GLY A 72 -5.00 11.71 8.20
CA GLY A 72 -6.38 11.75 7.72
C GLY A 72 -6.64 10.98 6.43
N SER A 73 -5.66 10.27 5.86
CA SER A 73 -5.91 9.38 4.73
C SER A 73 -6.26 7.99 5.22
N ASP A 74 -7.29 7.43 4.58
CA ASP A 74 -7.65 6.02 4.70
C ASP A 74 -6.78 5.17 3.73
N HIS A 75 -7.15 3.89 3.56
CA HIS A 75 -6.47 2.96 2.65
C HIS A 75 -6.41 3.45 1.19
N MET A 76 -7.25 4.41 0.82
CA MET A 76 -7.33 4.98 -0.52
C MET A 76 -6.87 6.44 -0.51
N PRO A 77 -5.57 6.73 -0.27
CA PRO A 77 -5.08 8.10 -0.10
C PRO A 77 -5.35 8.99 -1.31
N MET A 78 -5.33 8.43 -2.52
CA MET A 78 -5.67 9.14 -3.75
C MET A 78 -7.14 9.58 -3.85
N LEU A 79 -8.03 9.05 -3.00
CA LEU A 79 -9.44 9.44 -2.90
C LEU A 79 -9.71 10.26 -1.63
N SER A 80 -9.21 9.79 -0.49
CA SER A 80 -9.47 10.43 0.81
C SER A 80 -8.63 11.68 1.08
N LYS A 81 -7.39 11.73 0.56
CA LYS A 81 -6.45 12.86 0.68
C LYS A 81 -5.67 13.09 -0.63
N PRO A 82 -6.34 13.56 -1.69
CA PRO A 82 -5.71 13.75 -3.00
C PRO A 82 -4.80 14.99 -3.12
N GLN A 83 -4.84 15.92 -2.17
CA GLN A 83 -3.98 17.11 -2.09
C GLN A 83 -3.00 17.00 -0.93
#